data_AF-A0A7S3EZ50-F1
#
_entry.id   AF-A0A7S3EZ50-F1
#
_cell.length_a   1.000
_cell.length_b   1.000
_cell.length_c   1.000
_cell.angle_alpha   90.00
_cell.angle_beta   90.00
_cell.angle_gamma   90.00
#
_symmetry.space_group_name_H-M   'P 1'
#
loop_
_entity.id
_entity.type
_entity.pdbx_description
1 polymer ?
#
loop_
_entity_poly.entity_id
_entity_poly.type
_entity_poly.pdbx_seq_one_letter_code
_entity_poly.pdbx_strand_id
1 'polypeptide(L)'
;TLFRSLDELKGIKVVESIDLSDKNLSGKKLRAASAIIIGACIAGNAHLRELNLNGNCLCGVDDRWLTTYTIEGITALCEGIKQSGIRSLSLAGNYICYGGKMEGLQAIIVAIEKMPNLTSLNLADNHICYDGIEGLKALIAA
;
A
#
# COMPACT_ATOMS: atom_id res chain seq x y z
N THR A 1 2.52 -17.36 1.74
CA THR A 1 3.13 -16.21 2.43
C THR A 1 3.97 -15.42 1.45
N LEU A 2 3.38 -14.55 0.61
CA LEU A 2 4.02 -13.84 -0.53
C LEU A 2 4.54 -14.72 -1.69
N PHE A 3 5.53 -15.59 -1.48
CA PHE A 3 6.14 -16.38 -2.57
C PHE A 3 5.13 -17.26 -3.34
N ARG A 4 4.11 -17.78 -2.64
CA ARG A 4 3.04 -18.58 -3.26
C ARG A 4 2.09 -17.77 -4.16
N SER A 5 2.08 -16.44 -3.99
CA SER A 5 1.19 -15.54 -4.74
C SER A 5 1.96 -14.74 -5.79
N LEU A 6 3.23 -15.05 -6.08
CA LEU A 6 3.98 -14.35 -7.12
C LEU A 6 3.35 -14.52 -8.51
N ASP A 7 2.89 -15.73 -8.84
CA ASP A 7 2.24 -15.99 -10.12
C ASP A 7 0.89 -15.27 -10.23
N GLU A 8 0.18 -15.14 -9.10
CA GLU A 8 -1.08 -14.41 -8.98
C GLU A 8 -0.86 -12.90 -9.12
N LEU A 9 0.14 -12.35 -8.42
CA LEU A 9 0.53 -10.95 -8.48
C LEU A 9 1.02 -10.55 -9.89
N LYS A 10 1.73 -11.44 -10.58
CA LYS A 10 2.19 -11.22 -11.97
C LYS A 10 1.11 -11.45 -13.03
N GLY A 11 -0.05 -11.99 -12.65
CA GLY A 11 -1.12 -12.34 -13.58
C GLY A 11 -0.83 -13.58 -14.44
N ILE A 12 0.21 -14.36 -14.12
CA ILE A 12 0.49 -15.67 -14.74
C ILE A 12 -0.63 -16.64 -14.36
N LYS A 13 -0.99 -16.65 -13.08
CA LYS A 13 -2.19 -17.30 -12.58
C LYS A 13 -3.28 -16.23 -12.46
N VAL A 14 -4.32 -16.36 -13.26
CA VAL A 14 -5.43 -15.40 -13.29
C VAL A 14 -6.23 -15.48 -12.00
N VAL A 15 -6.25 -14.39 -11.25
CA VAL A 15 -7.11 -14.16 -10.09
C VAL A 15 -7.58 -12.71 -10.08
N GLU A 16 -8.76 -12.47 -9.50
CA GLU A 16 -9.33 -11.12 -9.42
C GLU A 16 -9.04 -10.43 -8.08
N SER A 17 -8.76 -11.20 -7.03
CA SER A 17 -8.55 -10.69 -5.67
C SER A 17 -7.43 -11.44 -4.97
N ILE A 18 -6.55 -10.71 -4.27
CA ILE A 18 -5.50 -11.27 -3.42
C ILE A 18 -5.54 -10.59 -2.05
N ASP A 19 -5.66 -11.42 -1.01
CA ASP A 19 -5.50 -10.98 0.38
C ASP A 19 -4.09 -11.26 0.90
N LEU A 20 -3.30 -10.21 1.06
CA LEU A 20 -1.98 -10.21 1.68
C LEU A 20 -1.98 -9.45 3.00
N SER A 21 -3.12 -9.31 3.67
CA SER A 21 -3.19 -8.71 5.00
C SER A 21 -2.33 -9.48 5.99
N ASP A 22 -1.82 -8.78 7.00
CA ASP A 22 -1.05 -9.39 8.07
C ASP A 22 -1.79 -10.54 8.75
N LYS A 23 -3.11 -10.43 8.90
CA LYS A 23 -3.99 -11.51 9.39
C LYS A 23 -3.87 -12.77 8.54
N ASN A 24 -3.98 -12.65 7.21
CA ASN A 24 -3.80 -13.78 6.30
C ASN A 24 -2.36 -14.30 6.26
N LEU A 25 -1.39 -13.47 6.67
CA LEU A 25 0.01 -13.83 6.82
C LEU A 25 0.40 -14.27 8.25
N SER A 26 -0.58 -14.53 9.12
CA SER A 26 -0.37 -14.96 10.51
C SER A 26 0.46 -13.96 11.34
N GLY A 27 0.19 -12.66 11.17
CA GLY A 27 0.88 -11.55 11.81
C GLY A 27 2.23 -11.21 11.18
N LYS A 28 2.69 -11.95 10.15
CA LYS A 28 3.95 -11.64 9.46
C LYS A 28 3.76 -10.38 8.63
N LYS A 29 4.47 -9.32 9.02
CA LYS A 29 4.48 -8.04 8.32
C LYS A 29 5.32 -8.13 7.07
N LEU A 30 4.76 -7.73 5.93
CA LEU A 30 5.47 -7.66 4.64
C LEU A 30 6.59 -6.61 4.65
N ARG A 31 6.35 -5.47 5.30
CA ARG A 31 7.25 -4.30 5.37
C ARG A 31 7.57 -3.69 3.98
N ALA A 32 8.37 -2.63 3.99
CA ALA A 32 8.69 -1.83 2.79
C ALA A 32 9.25 -2.66 1.63
N ALA A 33 10.22 -3.54 1.89
CA ALA A 33 10.88 -4.34 0.85
C ALA A 33 9.89 -5.23 0.06
N SER A 34 8.92 -5.82 0.75
CA SER A 34 7.90 -6.63 0.08
C SER A 34 6.94 -5.77 -0.74
N ALA A 35 6.60 -4.56 -0.30
CA ALA A 35 5.80 -3.63 -1.11
C ALA A 35 6.49 -3.23 -2.40
N ILE A 36 7.82 -3.06 -2.39
CA ILE A 36 8.61 -2.84 -3.62
C ILE A 36 8.43 -4.02 -4.59
N ILE A 37 8.59 -5.25 -4.09
CA ILE A 37 8.43 -6.47 -4.90
C ILE A 37 7.00 -6.59 -5.43
N ILE A 38 6.00 -6.30 -4.60
CA ILE A 38 4.58 -6.34 -4.99
C ILE A 38 4.31 -5.32 -6.08
N GLY A 39 4.76 -4.06 -5.92
CA GLY A 39 4.64 -3.02 -6.94
C GLY A 39 5.24 -3.44 -8.28
N ALA A 40 6.44 -4.03 -8.25
CA ALA A 40 7.07 -4.57 -9.46
C ALA A 40 6.30 -5.75 -10.07
N CYS A 41 5.68 -6.61 -9.27
CA CYS A 41 4.94 -7.78 -9.76
C CYS A 41 3.59 -7.41 -10.37
N ILE A 42 2.87 -6.46 -9.77
CA ILE A 42 1.52 -6.07 -10.25
C ILE A 42 1.57 -5.13 -11.45
N ALA A 43 2.73 -4.56 -11.76
CA ALA A 43 2.92 -3.75 -12.96
C ALA A 43 2.58 -4.59 -14.21
N GLY A 44 1.54 -4.20 -14.94
CA GLY A 44 1.05 -4.94 -16.10
C GLY A 44 0.08 -6.09 -15.80
N ASN A 45 -0.27 -6.36 -14.53
CA ASN A 45 -1.31 -7.34 -14.21
C ASN A 45 -2.70 -6.77 -14.57
N ALA A 46 -3.27 -7.26 -15.66
CA ALA A 46 -4.57 -6.81 -16.18
C ALA A 46 -5.79 -7.46 -15.49
N HIS A 47 -5.58 -8.53 -14.71
CA HIS A 47 -6.65 -9.36 -14.14
C HIS A 47 -6.96 -9.01 -12.69
N LEU A 48 -5.94 -8.67 -11.90
CA LEU A 48 -6.10 -8.36 -10.49
C LEU A 48 -6.91 -7.06 -10.31
N ARG A 49 -8.06 -7.16 -9.63
CA ARG A 49 -8.97 -6.05 -9.34
C ARG A 49 -8.87 -5.59 -7.90
N GLU A 50 -8.54 -6.50 -6.98
CA GLU A 50 -8.53 -6.21 -5.56
C GLU A 50 -7.23 -6.68 -4.91
N LEU A 51 -6.63 -5.79 -4.13
CA LEU A 51 -5.42 -6.08 -3.37
C LEU A 51 -5.59 -5.58 -1.93
N ASN A 52 -5.56 -6.51 -0.98
CA ASN A 52 -5.58 -6.19 0.44
C ASN A 52 -4.18 -6.33 1.04
N LEU A 53 -3.62 -5.22 1.53
CA LEU A 53 -2.31 -5.16 2.18
C LEU A 53 -2.40 -4.66 3.62
N ASN A 54 -3.55 -4.86 4.27
CA ASN A 54 -3.77 -4.33 5.60
C ASN A 54 -2.74 -4.80 6.63
N GLY A 55 -2.37 -3.91 7.54
CA GLY A 55 -1.60 -4.25 8.73
C GLY A 55 -0.14 -4.59 8.47
N ASN A 56 0.47 -4.23 7.34
CA ASN A 56 1.75 -4.77 6.90
C ASN A 56 3.00 -3.92 7.20
N CYS A 57 2.86 -2.80 7.91
CA CYS A 57 3.98 -1.91 8.23
C CYS A 57 4.77 -1.48 6.98
N LEU A 58 4.07 -1.13 5.89
CA LEU A 58 4.71 -0.85 4.60
C LEU A 58 5.65 0.36 4.64
N CYS A 59 5.47 1.29 5.58
CA CYS A 59 6.40 2.39 5.81
C CYS A 59 7.58 2.06 6.74
N GLY A 60 7.81 0.77 7.03
CA GLY A 60 8.99 0.29 7.75
C GLY A 60 8.90 0.37 9.28
N VAL A 61 8.03 1.21 9.84
CA VAL A 61 7.73 1.33 11.27
C VAL A 61 6.71 0.30 11.75
N ASP A 62 6.90 -0.20 12.97
CA ASP A 62 5.96 -1.06 13.68
C ASP A 62 5.67 -0.52 15.10
N ASP A 63 4.76 -1.19 15.81
CA ASP A 63 4.33 -0.88 17.16
C ASP A 63 5.43 -0.98 18.23
N ARG A 64 6.62 -1.48 17.86
CA ARG A 64 7.78 -1.60 18.74
C ARG A 64 8.72 -0.41 18.64
N TRP A 65 8.50 0.52 17.69
CA TRP A 65 9.28 1.76 17.53
C TRP A 65 10.78 1.53 17.25
N LEU A 66 11.18 0.32 16.81
CA LEU A 66 12.58 -0.09 16.66
C LEU A 66 13.14 0.08 15.24
N THR A 67 12.40 0.71 14.32
CA THR A 67 12.70 0.70 12.89
C THR A 67 12.52 2.07 12.24
N THR A 68 13.21 2.27 11.11
CA THR A 68 13.22 3.56 10.39
C THR A 68 12.00 3.69 9.48
N TYR A 69 11.33 4.84 9.56
CA TYR A 69 10.29 5.24 8.62
C TYR A 69 10.86 5.45 7.21
N THR A 70 10.23 4.84 6.21
CA THR A 70 10.58 4.96 4.78
C THR A 70 9.31 4.95 3.93
N ILE A 71 9.36 5.63 2.79
CA ILE A 71 8.25 5.68 1.82
C ILE A 71 8.50 4.83 0.56
N GLU A 72 9.68 4.23 0.43
CA GLU A 72 10.11 3.52 -0.79
C GLU A 72 9.12 2.42 -1.22
N GLY A 73 8.60 1.67 -0.24
CA GLY A 73 7.61 0.62 -0.48
C GLY A 73 6.29 1.19 -1.03
N ILE A 74 5.80 2.30 -0.46
CA ILE A 74 4.57 2.96 -0.92
C ILE A 74 4.77 3.54 -2.32
N THR A 75 5.87 4.25 -2.56
CA THR A 75 6.18 4.82 -3.88
C THR A 75 6.24 3.74 -4.96
N ALA A 76 6.97 2.65 -4.72
CA ALA A 76 7.06 1.54 -5.68
C ALA A 76 5.71 0.84 -5.91
N LEU A 77 4.91 0.67 -4.85
CA LEU A 77 3.57 0.11 -4.95
C LEU A 77 2.68 1.00 -5.82
N CYS A 78 2.70 2.32 -5.60
CA CYS A 78 1.97 3.29 -6.40
C CYS A 78 2.35 3.23 -7.88
N GLU A 79 3.64 3.14 -8.22
CA GLU A 79 4.08 2.97 -9.62
C GLU A 79 3.57 1.68 -10.27
N GLY A 80 3.53 0.59 -9.50
CA GLY A 80 2.94 -0.67 -9.97
C GLY A 80 1.44 -0.57 -10.24
N ILE A 81 0.70 0.07 -9.33
CA ILE A 81 -0.77 0.19 -9.42
C ILE A 81 -1.18 0.97 -10.67
N LYS A 82 -0.47 2.06 -11.02
CA LYS A 82 -0.74 2.87 -12.23
C LYS A 82 -0.80 2.04 -13.51
N GLN A 83 -0.04 0.94 -13.55
CA GLN A 83 0.10 0.05 -14.69
C GLN A 83 -0.73 -1.24 -14.55
N SER A 84 -1.60 -1.32 -13.54
CA SER A 84 -2.37 -2.52 -13.21
C SER A 84 -3.87 -2.36 -13.46
N GLY A 85 -4.60 -3.47 -13.40
CA GLY A 85 -6.06 -3.52 -13.45
C GLY A 85 -6.77 -3.27 -12.11
N ILE A 86 -6.04 -2.88 -11.05
CA ILE A 86 -6.57 -2.77 -9.68
C ILE A 86 -7.62 -1.66 -9.59
N ARG A 87 -8.76 -2.03 -8.98
CA ARG A 87 -9.90 -1.15 -8.72
C ARG A 87 -10.10 -0.87 -7.23
N SER A 88 -9.73 -1.82 -6.37
CA SER A 88 -9.85 -1.73 -4.92
C SER A 88 -8.51 -2.01 -4.27
N LEU A 89 -8.03 -1.07 -3.47
CA LEU A 89 -6.79 -1.20 -2.71
C LEU A 89 -7.05 -0.91 -1.24
N SER A 90 -6.64 -1.83 -0.38
CA SER A 90 -6.68 -1.62 1.07
C SER A 90 -5.26 -1.53 1.63
N LEU A 91 -4.91 -0.36 2.16
CA LEU A 91 -3.65 -0.06 2.83
C LEU A 91 -3.87 0.25 4.32
N ALA A 92 -4.96 -0.18 4.93
CA ALA A 92 -5.25 0.16 6.31
C ALA A 92 -4.17 -0.39 7.27
N GLY A 93 -3.81 0.34 8.33
CA GLY A 93 -2.86 -0.16 9.33
C GLY A 93 -1.41 -0.29 8.82
N ASN A 94 -0.97 0.60 7.93
CA ASN A 94 0.37 0.53 7.32
C ASN A 94 1.34 1.63 7.76
N TYR A 95 0.92 2.47 8.73
CA TYR A 95 1.69 3.60 9.23
C TYR A 95 2.14 4.54 8.09
N ILE A 96 1.25 4.84 7.14
CA ILE A 96 1.55 5.72 6.00
C ILE A 96 2.02 7.10 6.48
N CYS A 97 1.47 7.61 7.58
CA CYS A 97 2.03 8.74 8.31
C CYS A 97 2.61 8.26 9.64
N TYR A 98 3.66 8.92 10.13
CA TYR A 98 4.26 8.57 11.43
C TYR A 98 5.12 9.70 12.00
N GLY A 99 4.88 10.08 13.26
CA GLY A 99 5.67 11.13 13.93
C GLY A 99 5.69 12.46 13.17
N GLY A 100 4.53 12.90 12.68
CA GLY A 100 4.34 14.10 11.87
C GLY A 100 4.82 14.01 10.41
N LYS A 101 5.38 12.88 10.00
CA LYS A 101 5.80 12.62 8.62
C LYS A 101 4.58 12.27 7.76
N MET A 102 4.39 13.01 6.67
CA MET A 102 3.24 12.92 5.76
C MET A 102 3.64 12.53 4.33
N GLU A 103 4.93 12.28 4.08
CA GLU A 103 5.50 12.03 2.76
C GLU A 103 4.89 10.77 2.12
N GLY A 104 4.52 9.76 2.92
CA GLY A 104 3.83 8.57 2.42
C GLY A 104 2.44 8.90 1.89
N LEU A 105 1.68 9.73 2.60
CA LEU A 105 0.37 10.19 2.15
C LEU A 105 0.48 11.08 0.91
N GLN A 106 1.44 11.99 0.88
CA GLN A 106 1.73 12.84 -0.29
C GLN A 106 2.07 12.00 -1.52
N ALA A 107 2.87 10.94 -1.37
CA ALA A 107 3.19 10.02 -2.46
C ALA A 107 1.94 9.32 -3.02
N ILE A 108 1.01 8.89 -2.15
CA ILE A 108 -0.27 8.29 -2.56
C ILE A 108 -1.13 9.31 -3.30
N ILE A 109 -1.28 10.51 -2.75
CA ILE A 109 -2.04 11.62 -3.35
C ILE A 109 -1.55 11.93 -4.77
N VAL A 110 -0.24 12.16 -4.93
CA VAL A 110 0.35 12.50 -6.23
C VAL A 110 0.19 11.35 -7.24
N ALA A 111 0.12 10.11 -6.75
CA ALA A 111 -0.03 8.95 -7.61
C ALA A 111 -1.49 8.64 -7.97
N ILE A 112 -2.47 9.00 -7.13
CA ILE A 112 -3.88 8.58 -7.29
C ILE A 112 -4.51 9.12 -8.57
N GLU A 113 -4.18 10.37 -8.95
CA GLU A 113 -4.62 10.98 -10.21
C GLU A 113 -4.16 10.21 -11.44
N LYS A 114 -3.10 9.40 -11.30
CA LYS A 114 -2.48 8.61 -12.37
C LYS A 114 -2.88 7.13 -12.31
N MET A 115 -3.83 6.75 -11.44
CA MET A 115 -4.33 5.38 -11.30
C MET A 115 -5.71 5.25 -11.96
N PRO A 116 -5.79 4.99 -13.28
CA PRO A 116 -7.04 5.15 -14.04
C PRO A 116 -8.15 4.18 -13.66
N ASN A 117 -7.80 3.05 -13.03
CA ASN A 117 -8.75 1.99 -12.67
C ASN A 117 -9.19 2.04 -11.21
N LEU A 118 -8.50 2.80 -10.35
CA LEU A 118 -8.74 2.77 -8.90
C LEU A 118 -10.04 3.52 -8.57
N THR A 119 -10.97 2.82 -7.93
CA THR A 119 -12.29 3.35 -7.53
C THR A 119 -12.52 3.28 -6.03
N SER A 120 -11.73 2.47 -5.31
CA SER A 120 -11.78 2.37 -3.86
C SER A 120 -10.37 2.33 -3.28
N LEU A 121 -10.12 3.17 -2.29
CA LEU A 121 -8.88 3.21 -1.52
C LEU A 121 -9.21 3.28 -0.03
N ASN A 122 -8.76 2.29 0.73
CA ASN A 122 -8.89 2.28 2.19
C ASN A 122 -7.55 2.65 2.85
N LEU A 123 -7.52 3.81 3.50
CA LEU A 123 -6.37 4.31 4.27
C LEU A 123 -6.63 4.36 5.79
N ALA A 124 -7.64 3.65 6.30
CA ALA A 124 -7.93 3.65 7.74
C ALA A 124 -6.70 3.27 8.59
N ASP A 125 -6.60 3.78 9.81
CA ASP A 125 -5.54 3.39 10.75
C ASP A 125 -4.11 3.62 10.22
N ASN A 126 -3.89 4.78 9.57
CA ASN A 126 -2.58 5.16 9.03
C ASN A 126 -2.00 6.43 9.64
N HIS A 127 -2.51 6.84 10.81
CA HIS A 127 -2.07 8.04 11.53
C HIS A 127 -2.12 9.35 10.70
N ILE A 128 -2.99 9.42 9.68
CA ILE A 128 -3.10 10.56 8.75
C ILE A 128 -3.36 11.88 9.49
N CYS A 129 -4.20 11.85 10.53
CA CYS A 129 -4.53 13.02 11.34
C CYS A 129 -3.88 12.98 12.73
N TYR A 130 -2.76 12.28 12.92
CA TYR A 130 -2.09 12.22 14.22
C TYR A 130 -1.65 13.61 14.72
N ASP A 131 -1.27 14.51 13.81
CA ASP A 131 -0.98 15.92 14.10
C ASP A 131 -2.20 16.85 13.91
N GLY A 132 -3.42 16.28 13.89
CA GLY A 132 -4.66 17.04 13.77
C GLY A 132 -4.82 17.73 12.41
N ILE A 133 -4.81 19.07 12.39
CA ILE A 133 -5.22 19.88 11.23
C ILE A 133 -4.24 19.82 10.05
N GLU A 134 -2.95 19.59 10.29
CA GLU A 134 -1.96 19.43 9.22
C GLU A 134 -2.20 18.14 8.43
N GLY A 135 -2.58 17.08 9.14
CA GLY A 135 -3.09 15.83 8.57
C GLY A 135 -4.20 16.04 7.55
N LEU A 136 -5.18 16.85 7.95
CA LEU A 136 -6.33 17.19 7.13
C LEU A 136 -5.96 18.10 5.95
N LYS A 137 -5.10 19.11 6.15
CA LYS A 137 -4.67 20.02 5.08
C LYS A 137 -4.00 19.30 3.92
N ALA A 138 -3.15 18.31 4.20
CA ALA A 138 -2.52 17.54 3.13
C ALA A 138 -3.53 16.75 2.30
N LEU A 139 -4.62 16.28 2.93
CA LEU A 139 -5.67 15.52 2.23
C LEU A 139 -6.51 16.40 1.30
N ILE A 140 -6.71 17.68 1.65
CA ILE A 140 -7.57 18.62 0.89
C ILE A 140 -6.76 19.41 -0.17
N ALA A 141 -5.43 19.43 -0.07
CA ALA A 141 -4.54 20.03 -1.06
C ALA A 141 -4.25 19.12 -2.28
N ALA A 142 -4.74 17.88 -2.23
CA ALA A 142 -4.75 16.88 -3.29
C ALA A 142 -5.89 17.15 -4.28
#